data_AF-A0A3N5KN79-F1
#
_entry.id   AF-A0A3N5KN79-F1
#
_cell.length_a   1.000
_cell.length_b   1.000
_cell.length_c   1.000
_cell.angle_alpha   90.00
_cell.angle_beta   90.00
_cell.angle_gamma   90.00
#
_symmetry.space_group_name_H-M   'P 1'
#
loop_
_entity.id
_entity.type
_entity.pdbx_description
1 polymer ?
#
loop_
_entity_poly.entity_id
_entity_poly.type
_entity_poly.pdbx_seq_one_letter_code
_entity_poly.pdbx_strand_id
1 'polypeptide(L)'
;MKCSQYDLKSYLLGELGEAERRPLEEHLKACRACGEELERLRLTQTALLSLSDEEAPHKIAFVSDKIFEPRGWAWFWNSGPRLAFGSAALLAAAILVHAWVRPAPASMPVALDTQALEARLQDEVARRVEAVLERTAVQSGAEQSQQVAGLIAAAERRMEQQRQADLLAVQESFQVLQKKLNVQYRASLYSGSLP
;
A
#
# COMPACT_ATOMS: atom_id res chain seq x y z
N MET A 1 2.91 -37.46 -49.82
CA MET A 1 1.69 -36.80 -50.35
C MET A 1 1.39 -35.60 -49.46
N LYS A 2 1.02 -34.45 -50.03
CA LYS A 2 0.91 -33.19 -49.27
C LYS A 2 -0.44 -33.10 -48.57
N CYS A 3 -0.50 -33.50 -47.30
CA CYS A 3 -1.73 -33.45 -46.48
C CYS A 3 -2.28 -32.03 -46.28
N SER A 4 -1.44 -31.00 -46.47
CA SER A 4 -1.82 -29.58 -46.33
C SER A 4 -2.74 -29.04 -47.43
N GLN A 5 -3.05 -29.83 -48.46
CA GLN A 5 -3.94 -29.41 -49.55
C GLN A 5 -5.42 -29.62 -49.22
N TYR A 6 -5.73 -30.36 -48.17
CA TYR A 6 -7.09 -30.70 -47.80
C TYR A 6 -7.53 -29.91 -46.57
N ASP A 7 -8.70 -29.27 -46.66
CA ASP A 7 -9.28 -28.52 -45.56
C ASP A 7 -10.20 -29.41 -44.70
N LEU A 8 -9.62 -29.98 -43.64
CA LEU A 8 -10.35 -30.79 -42.67
C LEU A 8 -11.37 -29.98 -41.85
N LYS A 9 -11.15 -28.66 -41.68
CA LYS A 9 -12.04 -27.81 -40.89
C LYS A 9 -13.31 -27.51 -41.65
N SER A 10 -13.18 -27.11 -42.92
CA SER A 10 -14.35 -26.89 -43.79
C SER A 10 -15.13 -28.18 -44.04
N TYR A 11 -14.46 -29.34 -44.08
CA TYR A 11 -15.14 -30.64 -44.08
C TYR A 11 -15.94 -30.90 -42.79
N LEU A 12 -15.36 -30.62 -41.61
CA LEU A 12 -16.03 -30.82 -40.33
C LEU A 12 -17.22 -29.86 -40.11
N LEU A 13 -17.11 -28.61 -40.59
CA LEU A 13 -18.16 -27.59 -40.50
C LEU A 13 -19.22 -27.70 -41.61
N GLY A 14 -19.04 -28.60 -42.58
CA GLY A 14 -19.98 -28.80 -43.68
C GLY A 14 -19.96 -27.68 -44.74
N GLU A 15 -18.88 -26.90 -44.79
CA GLU A 15 -18.70 -25.79 -45.73
C GLU A 15 -18.07 -26.23 -47.06
N LEU A 16 -17.60 -27.47 -47.15
CA LEU A 16 -16.98 -28.02 -48.34
C LEU A 16 -18.02 -28.43 -49.39
N GLY A 17 -17.80 -28.05 -50.65
CA GLY A 17 -18.64 -28.48 -51.76
C GLY A 17 -18.51 -29.99 -52.07
N GLU A 18 -19.56 -30.58 -52.66
CA GLU A 18 -19.61 -32.01 -53.01
C GLU A 18 -18.43 -32.49 -53.90
N ALA A 19 -17.90 -31.61 -54.76
CA ALA A 19 -16.77 -31.91 -55.63
C ALA A 19 -15.44 -32.09 -54.89
N GLU A 20 -15.25 -31.38 -53.78
CA GLU A 20 -14.03 -31.40 -52.96
C GLU A 20 -14.11 -32.43 -51.83
N ARG A 21 -15.33 -32.82 -51.47
CA ARG A 21 -15.60 -33.79 -50.40
C ARG A 21 -15.13 -35.21 -50.74
N ARG A 22 -15.45 -35.68 -51.95
CA ARG A 22 -15.09 -37.03 -52.41
C ARG A 22 -13.58 -37.34 -52.36
N PRO A 23 -12.69 -36.49 -52.92
CA PRO A 23 -11.25 -36.76 -52.86
C PRO A 23 -10.70 -36.70 -51.44
N LEU A 24 -11.29 -35.87 -50.56
CA LEU A 24 -10.90 -35.80 -49.16
C LEU A 24 -11.29 -37.08 -48.39
N GLU A 25 -12.50 -37.61 -48.60
CA GLU A 25 -12.92 -38.88 -47.98
C GLU A 25 -12.05 -40.06 -48.41
N GLU A 26 -11.61 -40.08 -49.67
CA GLU A 26 -10.64 -41.06 -50.16
C GLU A 26 -9.27 -40.88 -49.50
N HIS A 27 -8.81 -39.63 -49.35
CA HIS A 27 -7.56 -39.33 -48.64
C HIS A 27 -7.60 -39.75 -47.17
N LEU A 28 -8.71 -39.53 -46.47
CA LEU A 28 -8.90 -39.91 -45.06
C LEU A 28 -8.82 -41.43 -44.85
N LYS A 29 -9.23 -42.24 -45.83
CA LYS A 29 -9.11 -43.71 -45.77
C LYS A 29 -7.65 -44.17 -45.92
N ALA A 30 -6.85 -43.44 -46.69
CA ALA A 30 -5.46 -43.80 -46.97
C ALA A 30 -4.45 -43.18 -45.98
N CYS A 31 -4.79 -42.05 -45.35
CA CYS A 31 -3.89 -41.27 -44.51
C CYS A 31 -4.31 -41.29 -43.03
N ARG A 32 -3.61 -42.09 -42.22
CA ARG A 32 -3.85 -42.19 -40.78
C ARG A 32 -3.69 -40.85 -40.05
N ALA A 33 -2.70 -40.04 -40.42
CA ALA A 33 -2.42 -38.76 -39.77
C ALA A 33 -3.60 -37.78 -39.90
N CYS A 34 -4.22 -37.69 -41.09
CA CYS A 34 -5.40 -36.85 -41.31
C CYS A 34 -6.64 -37.40 -40.60
N GLY A 35 -6.76 -38.72 -40.44
CA GLY A 35 -7.80 -39.33 -39.63
C GLY A 35 -7.68 -38.97 -38.14
N GLU A 36 -6.47 -39.04 -37.58
CA GLU A 36 -6.20 -38.65 -36.18
C GLU A 36 -6.46 -37.15 -35.95
N GLU A 37 -6.11 -36.30 -36.92
CA GLU A 37 -6.40 -34.86 -36.87
C GLU A 37 -7.91 -34.58 -36.91
N LEU A 38 -8.65 -35.28 -37.79
CA LEU A 38 -10.11 -35.15 -37.87
C LEU A 38 -10.79 -35.56 -36.55
N GLU A 39 -10.36 -36.65 -35.92
CA GLU A 39 -10.89 -37.07 -34.61
C GLU A 39 -10.60 -36.03 -33.52
N ARG A 40 -9.42 -35.41 -33.52
CA ARG A 40 -9.10 -34.32 -32.60
C ARG A 40 -10.00 -33.10 -32.78
N LEU A 41 -10.33 -32.76 -34.03
CA LEU A 41 -11.24 -31.67 -34.34
C LEU A 41 -12.69 -32.01 -33.92
N ARG A 42 -13.15 -33.25 -34.11
CA ARG A 42 -14.46 -33.73 -33.65
C ARG A 42 -14.62 -33.66 -32.13
N LEU A 43 -13.59 -34.07 -31.38
CA LEU A 43 -13.58 -33.95 -29.92
C LEU A 43 -13.69 -32.49 -29.48
N THR A 44 -12.97 -31.60 -30.18
CA THR A 44 -13.01 -30.15 -29.89
C THR A 44 -14.38 -29.56 -30.19
N GLN A 45 -14.98 -29.90 -31.34
CA GLN A 45 -16.34 -29.47 -31.69
C GLN A 45 -17.36 -29.94 -30.65
N THR A 46 -17.26 -31.20 -30.21
CA THR A 46 -18.15 -31.75 -29.18
C THR A 46 -17.97 -31.02 -27.84
N ALA A 47 -16.73 -30.72 -27.46
CA ALA A 47 -16.45 -29.93 -26.26
C ALA A 47 -17.04 -28.52 -26.36
N LEU A 48 -16.88 -27.84 -27.51
CA LEU A 48 -17.46 -26.51 -27.73
C LEU A 48 -19.00 -26.52 -27.69
N LEU A 49 -19.63 -27.53 -28.27
CA LEU A 49 -21.10 -27.71 -28.25
C LEU A 49 -21.63 -28.16 -26.88
N SER A 50 -20.76 -28.60 -25.97
CA SER A 50 -21.14 -28.97 -24.60
C SER A 50 -21.18 -27.78 -23.64
N LEU A 51 -20.65 -26.62 -24.05
CA LEU A 51 -20.83 -25.39 -23.28
C LEU A 51 -22.30 -24.99 -23.30
N SER A 52 -22.81 -24.54 -22.15
CA SER A 52 -24.14 -23.96 -22.07
C SER A 52 -24.24 -22.74 -22.99
N ASP A 53 -25.35 -22.61 -23.71
CA ASP A 53 -25.67 -21.36 -24.41
C ASP A 53 -25.78 -20.24 -23.37
N GLU A 54 -24.75 -19.40 -23.31
CA GLU A 54 -24.74 -18.20 -22.50
C GLU A 54 -25.34 -17.07 -23.35
N GLU A 55 -26.38 -16.40 -22.81
CA GLU A 55 -26.98 -15.24 -23.45
C GLU A 55 -25.85 -14.25 -23.80
N ALA A 56 -25.68 -13.95 -25.09
CA ALA A 56 -24.62 -13.05 -25.53
C ALA A 56 -24.76 -11.75 -24.73
N PRO A 57 -23.73 -11.31 -23.98
CA PRO A 57 -23.87 -10.19 -23.08
C PRO A 57 -24.38 -9.01 -23.91
N HIS A 58 -25.55 -8.49 -23.54
CA HIS A 58 -26.11 -7.28 -24.12
C HIS A 58 -25.14 -6.14 -23.81
N LYS A 59 -24.11 -6.02 -24.64
CA LYS A 59 -23.34 -4.80 -24.74
C LYS A 59 -24.37 -3.78 -25.17
N ILE A 60 -24.65 -2.85 -24.27
CA ILE A 60 -25.32 -1.60 -24.59
C ILE A 60 -24.37 -0.88 -25.54
N ALA A 61 -24.32 -1.35 -26.79
CA ALA A 61 -23.76 -0.59 -27.87
C ALA A 61 -24.71 0.58 -28.00
N PHE A 62 -24.25 1.77 -27.61
CA PHE A 62 -24.84 3.02 -28.05
C PHE A 62 -24.70 3.10 -29.58
N VAL A 63 -25.44 2.25 -30.29
CA VAL A 63 -25.85 2.54 -31.65
C VAL A 63 -26.65 3.82 -31.49
N SER A 64 -26.15 4.89 -32.09
CA SER A 64 -26.80 6.19 -32.17
C SER A 64 -28.15 6.00 -32.85
N ASP A 65 -29.15 5.60 -32.08
CA ASP A 65 -30.50 5.49 -32.56
C ASP A 65 -30.94 6.90 -32.94
N LYS A 66 -31.33 7.07 -34.20
CA LYS A 66 -31.70 8.36 -34.79
C LYS A 66 -33.10 8.79 -34.32
N ILE A 67 -33.42 8.56 -33.05
CA ILE A 67 -34.77 8.66 -32.48
C ILE A 67 -35.00 10.01 -31.78
N PHE A 68 -33.97 10.82 -31.55
CA PHE A 68 -34.11 12.15 -30.95
C PHE A 68 -33.88 13.29 -31.96
N GLU A 69 -34.72 13.39 -32.98
CA GLU A 69 -34.89 14.65 -33.70
C GLU A 69 -36.05 15.44 -33.06
N PRO A 70 -35.78 16.43 -32.18
CA PRO A 70 -36.85 17.25 -31.62
C PRO A 70 -37.50 18.07 -32.74
N ARG A 71 -38.78 17.82 -33.03
CA ARG A 71 -39.55 18.59 -34.03
C ARG A 71 -40.18 19.83 -33.40
N GLY A 72 -40.11 20.97 -34.11
CA GLY A 72 -40.80 22.21 -33.75
C GLY A 72 -40.15 22.99 -32.61
N TRP A 73 -40.98 23.60 -31.75
CA TRP A 73 -40.52 24.42 -30.61
C TRP A 73 -39.61 23.65 -29.64
N ALA A 74 -39.72 22.32 -29.60
CA ALA A 74 -38.86 21.46 -28.80
C ALA A 74 -37.38 21.60 -29.19
N TRP A 75 -37.02 21.91 -30.43
CA TRP A 75 -35.62 22.12 -30.81
C TRP A 75 -34.98 23.34 -30.11
N PHE A 76 -35.78 24.40 -29.89
CA PHE A 76 -35.34 25.59 -29.19
C PHE A 76 -35.13 25.30 -27.69
N TRP A 77 -36.05 24.57 -27.07
CA TRP A 77 -35.99 24.22 -25.63
C TRP A 77 -35.06 23.05 -25.30
N ASN A 78 -34.79 22.15 -26.25
CA ASN A 78 -33.93 20.98 -26.05
C ASN A 78 -32.43 21.28 -26.23
N SER A 79 -32.08 22.55 -26.40
CA SER A 79 -30.70 23.01 -26.46
C SER A 79 -30.17 23.30 -25.04
N GLY A 80 -30.14 22.28 -24.17
CA GLY A 80 -29.69 22.42 -22.77
C GLY A 80 -28.41 23.26 -22.58
N PRO A 81 -27.34 23.04 -23.38
CA PRO A 81 -26.13 23.87 -23.31
C PRO A 81 -26.34 25.33 -23.73
N ARG A 82 -27.20 25.60 -24.71
CA ARG A 82 -27.47 26.99 -25.18
C ARG A 82 -28.30 27.77 -24.18
N LEU A 83 -29.27 27.12 -23.53
CA LEU A 83 -30.05 27.73 -22.46
C LEU A 83 -29.20 28.01 -21.22
N ALA A 84 -28.26 27.12 -20.88
CA ALA A 84 -27.29 27.36 -19.80
C ALA A 84 -26.36 28.55 -20.09
N PHE A 85 -25.90 28.69 -21.33
CA PHE A 85 -25.09 29.84 -21.71
C PHE A 85 -25.90 31.14 -21.71
N GLY A 86 -27.16 31.07 -22.16
CA GLY A 86 -28.09 32.21 -22.11
C GLY A 86 -28.39 32.68 -20.68
N SER A 87 -28.61 31.75 -19.75
CA SER A 87 -28.83 32.10 -18.33
C SER A 87 -27.58 32.67 -17.67
N ALA A 88 -26.39 32.13 -17.96
CA ALA A 88 -25.12 32.67 -17.48
C ALA A 88 -24.85 34.08 -18.01
N ALA A 89 -25.11 34.34 -19.30
CA ALA A 89 -24.96 35.66 -19.90
C ALA A 89 -25.93 36.68 -19.28
N LEU A 90 -27.18 36.28 -19.04
CA LEU A 90 -28.18 37.13 -18.40
C LEU A 90 -27.82 37.44 -16.94
N LEU A 91 -27.30 36.46 -16.19
CA LEU A 91 -26.81 36.64 -14.83
C LEU A 91 -25.59 37.57 -14.78
N ALA A 92 -24.63 37.41 -15.69
CA ALA A 92 -23.48 38.30 -15.81
C ALA A 92 -23.90 39.75 -16.11
N ALA A 93 -24.85 39.94 -17.03
CA ALA A 93 -25.40 41.26 -17.33
C ALA A 93 -26.12 41.87 -16.11
N ALA A 94 -26.88 41.07 -15.36
CA ALA A 94 -27.54 41.53 -14.15
C ALA A 94 -26.54 41.98 -13.07
N ILE A 95 -25.43 41.24 -12.89
CA ILE A 95 -24.36 41.62 -11.96
C ILE A 95 -23.70 42.94 -12.39
N LEU A 96 -23.40 43.10 -13.69
CA LEU A 96 -22.81 44.34 -14.21
C LEU A 96 -23.74 45.54 -14.03
N VAL A 97 -25.02 45.39 -14.36
CA VAL A 97 -26.02 46.44 -14.13
C VAL A 97 -26.15 46.75 -12.64
N HIS A 98 -26.14 45.74 -11.79
CA HIS A 98 -26.23 45.93 -10.34
C HIS A 98 -25.00 46.69 -9.79
N ALA A 99 -23.80 46.33 -10.24
CA ALA A 99 -22.56 47.02 -9.87
C ALA A 99 -22.52 48.47 -10.37
N TRP A 100 -23.12 48.75 -11.54
CA TRP A 100 -23.19 50.10 -12.10
C TRP A 100 -24.22 50.98 -11.40
N VAL A 101 -25.41 50.43 -11.08
CA VAL A 101 -26.47 51.17 -10.39
C VAL A 101 -26.17 51.35 -8.90
N ARG A 102 -25.41 50.44 -8.30
CA ARG A 102 -24.96 50.52 -6.90
C ARG A 102 -23.45 50.34 -6.81
N PRO A 103 -22.66 51.39 -7.11
CA PRO A 103 -21.23 51.34 -6.81
C PRO A 103 -21.08 51.04 -5.32
N ALA A 104 -20.27 50.02 -5.01
CA ALA A 104 -20.00 49.65 -3.63
C ALA A 104 -19.50 50.88 -2.86
N PRO A 105 -19.96 51.10 -1.60
CA PRO A 105 -19.38 52.15 -0.79
C PRO A 105 -17.88 51.88 -0.72
N ALA A 106 -17.06 52.90 -1.01
CA ALA A 106 -15.62 52.80 -0.89
C ALA A 106 -15.33 52.26 0.52
N SER A 107 -14.81 51.04 0.59
CA SER A 107 -14.40 50.44 1.85
C SER A 107 -13.29 51.33 2.38
N MET A 108 -13.62 52.18 3.36
CA MET A 108 -12.60 52.90 4.09
C MET A 108 -11.67 51.82 4.67
N PRO A 109 -10.35 51.89 4.43
CA PRO A 109 -9.44 50.99 5.09
C PRO A 109 -9.64 51.21 6.59
N VAL A 110 -10.19 50.20 7.28
CA VAL A 110 -10.15 50.17 8.73
C VAL A 110 -8.67 50.23 9.06
N ALA A 111 -8.23 51.36 9.61
CA ALA A 111 -6.88 51.52 10.11
C ALA A 111 -6.73 50.51 11.25
N LEU A 112 -6.28 49.31 10.91
CA LEU A 112 -5.97 48.29 11.87
C LEU A 112 -4.74 48.80 12.62
N ASP A 113 -4.89 49.07 13.91
CA ASP A 113 -3.77 49.44 14.76
C ASP A 113 -2.87 48.20 14.92
N THR A 114 -1.89 48.10 14.02
CA THR A 114 -0.98 46.96 13.94
C THR A 114 -0.17 46.83 15.23
N GLN A 115 0.12 47.94 15.91
CA GLN A 115 0.87 47.92 17.17
C GLN A 115 0.06 47.27 18.30
N ALA A 116 -1.23 47.62 18.42
CA ALA A 116 -2.11 46.99 19.40
C ALA A 116 -2.32 45.49 19.11
N LEU A 117 -2.37 45.10 17.83
CA LEU A 117 -2.48 43.70 17.43
C LEU A 117 -1.20 42.92 17.74
N GLU A 118 -0.03 43.48 17.41
CA GLU A 118 1.28 42.89 17.71
C GLU A 118 1.48 42.69 19.21
N ALA A 119 1.12 43.67 20.03
CA ALA A 119 1.21 43.55 21.49
C ALA A 119 0.35 42.39 22.03
N ARG A 120 -0.88 42.23 21.53
CA ARG A 120 -1.75 41.10 21.90
C ARG A 120 -1.19 39.75 21.45
N LEU A 121 -0.61 39.72 20.25
CA LEU A 121 0.02 38.50 19.72
C LEU A 121 1.26 38.13 20.53
N GLN A 122 2.11 39.10 20.88
CA GLN A 122 3.30 38.85 21.71
C GLN A 122 2.93 38.30 23.08
N ASP A 123 1.89 38.85 23.71
CA ASP A 123 1.42 38.37 25.01
C ASP A 123 0.85 36.93 24.94
N GLU A 124 0.07 36.62 23.90
CA GLU A 124 -0.44 35.26 23.67
C GLU A 124 0.70 34.27 23.36
N VAL A 125 1.70 34.69 22.58
CA VAL A 125 2.88 33.86 22.29
C VAL A 125 3.70 33.62 23.56
N ALA A 126 3.94 34.66 24.37
CA ALA A 126 4.67 34.53 25.63
C ALA A 126 3.99 33.52 26.56
N ARG A 127 2.66 33.62 26.72
CA ARG A 127 1.86 32.68 27.54
C ARG A 127 1.95 31.24 27.03
N ARG A 128 1.92 31.02 25.71
CA ARG A 128 2.05 29.67 25.13
C ARG A 128 3.46 29.10 25.28
N VAL A 129 4.47 29.94 25.08
CA VAL A 129 5.87 29.56 25.21
C VAL A 129 6.19 29.16 26.64
N GLU A 130 5.77 29.94 27.64
CA GLU A 130 5.96 29.63 29.06
C GLU A 130 5.32 28.28 29.44
N ALA A 131 4.07 28.04 29.02
CA ALA A 131 3.38 26.77 29.27
C ALA A 131 4.09 25.56 28.63
N VAL A 132 4.75 25.74 27.48
CA VAL A 132 5.54 24.68 26.84
C VAL A 132 6.88 24.49 27.55
N LEU A 133 7.54 25.58 27.96
CA LEU A 133 8.79 25.51 28.72
C LEU A 133 8.61 24.78 30.03
N GLU A 134 7.55 25.07 30.81
CA GLU A 134 7.29 24.38 32.07
C GLU A 134 7.10 22.87 31.87
N ARG A 135 6.31 22.47 30.86
CA ARG A 135 6.10 21.06 30.54
C ARG A 135 7.40 20.36 30.15
N THR A 136 8.23 21.02 29.34
CA THR A 136 9.51 20.48 28.88
C THR A 136 10.51 20.40 30.03
N ALA A 137 10.54 21.41 30.91
CA ALA A 137 11.40 21.42 32.09
C ALA A 137 11.06 20.27 33.05
N VAL A 138 9.77 20.02 33.31
CA VAL A 138 9.31 18.89 34.14
C VAL A 138 9.68 17.54 33.52
N GLN A 139 9.45 17.36 32.21
CA GLN A 139 9.80 16.11 31.52
C GLN A 139 11.32 15.87 31.53
N SER A 140 12.11 16.87 31.19
CA SER A 140 13.57 16.76 31.16
C SER A 140 14.16 16.49 32.55
N GLY A 141 13.61 17.10 33.61
CA GLY A 141 14.02 16.84 34.99
C GLY A 141 13.71 15.41 35.44
N ALA A 142 12.53 14.88 35.08
CA ALA A 142 12.16 13.50 35.36
C ALA A 142 13.10 12.51 34.64
N GLU A 143 13.36 12.72 33.35
CA GLU A 143 14.26 11.88 32.55
C GLU A 143 15.69 11.90 33.10
N GLN A 144 16.23 13.09 33.43
CA GLN A 144 17.56 13.22 34.03
C GLN A 144 17.64 12.51 35.38
N SER A 145 16.62 12.65 36.24
CA SER A 145 16.61 11.98 37.54
C SER A 145 16.63 10.45 37.41
N GLN A 146 15.90 9.90 36.43
CA GLN A 146 15.89 8.47 36.14
C GLN A 146 17.22 7.99 35.57
N GLN A 147 17.85 8.75 34.67
CA GLN A 147 19.17 8.43 34.14
C GLN A 147 20.23 8.43 35.24
N VAL A 148 20.25 9.45 36.09
CA VAL A 148 21.19 9.54 37.22
C VAL A 148 20.97 8.40 38.20
N ALA A 149 19.72 8.10 38.56
CA ALA A 149 19.39 6.94 39.41
C ALA A 149 19.84 5.61 38.78
N GLY A 150 19.66 5.45 37.47
CA GLY A 150 20.12 4.28 36.71
C GLY A 150 21.64 4.12 36.71
N LEU A 151 22.38 5.22 36.53
CA LEU A 151 23.84 5.23 36.58
C LEU A 151 24.37 4.88 37.97
N ILE A 152 23.76 5.44 39.04
CA ILE A 152 24.13 5.13 40.43
C ILE A 152 23.86 3.65 40.72
N ALA A 153 22.67 3.15 40.38
CA ALA A 153 22.32 1.74 40.59
C ALA A 153 23.23 0.79 39.80
N ALA A 154 23.65 1.16 38.58
CA ALA A 154 24.60 0.39 37.79
C ALA A 154 26.00 0.39 38.42
N ALA A 155 26.44 1.52 38.96
CA ALA A 155 27.70 1.63 39.68
C ALA A 155 27.71 0.77 40.95
N GLU A 156 26.65 0.83 41.77
CA GLU A 156 26.51 0.00 42.98
C GLU A 156 26.58 -1.49 42.67
N ARG A 157 25.86 -1.95 41.63
CA ARG A 157 25.92 -3.37 41.19
C ARG A 157 27.34 -3.78 40.79
N ARG A 158 28.06 -2.92 40.06
CA ARG A 158 29.44 -3.20 39.65
C ARG A 158 30.37 -3.31 40.87
N MET A 159 30.20 -2.44 41.87
CA MET A 159 30.98 -2.50 43.11
C MET A 159 30.68 -3.76 43.92
N GLU A 160 29.41 -4.15 44.03
CA GLU A 160 29.03 -5.37 44.76
C GLU A 160 29.57 -6.63 44.06
N GLN A 161 29.51 -6.69 42.72
CA GLN A 161 30.11 -7.77 41.95
C GLN A 161 31.63 -7.86 42.14
N GLN A 162 32.33 -6.72 42.14
CA GLN A 162 33.77 -6.68 42.41
C GLN A 162 34.09 -7.15 43.83
N ARG A 163 33.33 -6.69 44.82
CA ARG A 163 33.48 -7.13 46.22
C ARG A 163 33.31 -8.63 46.36
N GLN A 164 32.30 -9.22 45.73
CA GLN A 164 32.07 -10.67 45.76
C GLN A 164 33.21 -11.43 45.09
N ALA A 165 33.70 -10.95 43.94
CA ALA A 165 34.85 -11.55 43.27
C ALA A 165 36.12 -11.50 44.14
N ASP A 166 36.37 -10.36 44.80
CA ASP A 166 37.52 -10.19 45.70
C ASP A 166 37.42 -11.14 46.91
N LEU A 167 36.24 -11.28 47.51
CA LEU A 167 36.02 -12.21 48.62
C LEU A 167 36.28 -13.67 48.21
N LEU A 168 35.82 -14.06 47.01
CA LEU A 168 36.08 -15.39 46.47
C LEU A 168 37.59 -15.61 46.21
N ALA A 169 38.27 -14.64 45.60
CA ALA A 169 39.71 -14.71 45.36
C ALA A 169 40.51 -14.85 46.67
N VAL A 170 40.11 -14.11 47.71
CA VAL A 170 40.72 -14.23 49.04
C VAL A 170 40.47 -15.62 49.63
N GLN A 171 39.24 -16.14 49.57
CA GLN A 171 38.92 -17.50 50.04
C GLN A 171 39.73 -18.57 49.31
N GLU A 172 39.85 -18.49 47.98
CA GLU A 172 40.68 -19.39 47.19
C GLU A 172 42.15 -19.34 47.61
N SER A 173 42.69 -18.15 47.86
CA SER A 173 44.07 -17.99 48.33
C SER A 173 44.31 -18.67 49.68
N PHE A 174 43.36 -18.55 50.62
CA PHE A 174 43.42 -19.24 51.92
C PHE A 174 43.33 -20.76 51.76
N GLN A 175 42.47 -21.27 50.86
CA GLN A 175 42.39 -22.69 50.59
C GLN A 175 43.71 -23.25 50.02
N VAL A 176 44.36 -22.52 49.12
CA VAL A 176 45.68 -22.91 48.58
C VAL A 176 46.73 -22.94 49.69
N LEU A 177 46.74 -21.93 50.57
CA LEU A 177 47.66 -21.88 51.71
C LEU A 177 47.42 -23.06 52.67
N GLN A 178 46.17 -23.36 52.99
CA GLN A 178 45.81 -24.49 53.85
C GLN A 178 46.23 -25.83 53.23
N LYS A 179 46.05 -26.02 51.91
CA LYS A 179 46.55 -27.20 51.19
C LYS A 179 48.06 -27.32 51.27
N LYS A 180 48.81 -26.23 51.06
CA LYS A 180 50.28 -26.22 51.17
C LYS A 180 50.75 -26.58 52.59
N LEU A 181 50.12 -26.00 53.61
CA LEU A 181 50.42 -26.32 55.02
C LEU A 181 50.15 -27.79 55.34
N ASN A 182 49.03 -28.35 54.88
CA ASN A 182 48.72 -29.77 55.06
C ASN A 182 49.76 -30.69 54.37
N VAL A 183 50.22 -30.32 53.17
CA VAL A 183 51.27 -31.08 52.46
C VAL A 183 52.59 -31.01 53.22
N GLN A 184 53.01 -29.83 53.68
CA GLN A 184 54.24 -29.67 54.48
C GLN A 184 54.18 -30.43 55.81
N TYR A 185 53.03 -30.36 56.52
CA TYR A 185 52.82 -31.09 57.76
C TYR A 185 52.89 -32.61 57.56
N ARG A 186 52.32 -33.13 56.46
CA ARG A 186 52.47 -34.56 56.13
C ARG A 186 53.92 -34.92 55.82
N ALA A 187 54.63 -34.07 55.07
CA ALA A 187 56.04 -34.32 54.74
C ALA A 187 56.93 -34.37 56.00
N SER A 188 56.70 -33.49 56.99
CA SER A 188 57.48 -33.50 58.24
C SER A 188 57.24 -34.75 59.08
N LEU A 189 56.01 -35.27 59.11
CA LEU A 189 55.69 -36.55 59.77
C LEU A 189 56.46 -37.73 59.16
N TYR A 190 56.60 -37.78 57.83
CA TYR A 190 57.38 -38.84 57.17
C TYR A 190 58.89 -38.70 57.42
N SER A 191 59.44 -37.48 57.47
CA SER A 191 60.87 -37.26 57.75
C SER A 191 61.30 -37.62 59.17
N GLY A 192 60.37 -37.69 60.13
CA GLY A 192 60.65 -38.12 61.51
C GLY A 192 60.58 -39.64 61.74
N SER A 193 60.28 -40.44 60.71
CA SER A 193 60.01 -41.88 60.80
C SER A 193 61.07 -42.78 60.15
N LEU A 194 62.29 -42.28 59.98
CA LEU A 194 63.43 -43.08 59.52
C LEU A 194 64.21 -43.64 60.74
N PRO A 195 64.34 -44.98 60.89
CA PRO A 195 65.20 -45.61 61.90
C PRO A 195 66.70 -45.43 61.60
#